data_AF-A0A259E4Y7-F1
#
_entry.id   AF-A0A259E4Y7-F1
#
_cell.length_a   1.000
_cell.length_b   1.000
_cell.length_c   1.000
_cell.angle_alpha   90.00
_cell.angle_beta   90.00
_cell.angle_gamma   90.00
#
_symmetry.space_group_name_H-M   'P 1'
#
loop_
_entity.id
_entity.type
_entity.pdbx_description
1 polymer ?
#
loop_
_entity_poly.entity_id
_entity_poly.type
_entity_poly.pdbx_seq_one_letter_code
_entity_poly.pdbx_strand_id
1 'polypeptide(L)'
;GNYNWMKAREGVMSSPVLGADLQKLYPISFASQSDTATFDNCLELLTMAGYPLAQAVMMMIPEPWEQHTTMDERRKAFYEYHAAMMEPWDGPASIVFTDGRQIGATLDRNGLRPSRYCITDDDFVIMGSESGVLPVPENKIVRKWRLQPGKMFLIDLEQGRMIDDEELKANLANNKPYKQWIDNLRIRLDDVDTPVAGESAQEQRIGASGPQTGGMENVAPELLDRQQAFGYTQEDIKFLMSPMAANGEEGIGSMGNDSPLAVLSDKNKPLYNYFKQLFAQVTNPPIDPIREAIVMSLVSFIGPKPNLLDINQVNPPMRLEVSQPVLDFTDMAKLRDIESATQGKFRSHTLDITYPADWGRAGVEAKLASLCAGAVDAIKSGKNILIISDRAVSATQIAIPALLALSAIHQHLVREGLRTTAGLVVETGTAREVHHF
;
A
#
# COMPACT_ATOMS: atom_id res chain seq x y z
N GLY A 1 -1.33 -1.53 9.70
CA GLY A 1 -0.69 -0.80 8.57
C GLY A 1 -0.30 0.59 9.00
N ASN A 2 -1.27 1.48 9.14
CA ASN A 2 -1.08 2.93 9.32
C ASN A 2 -0.13 3.32 10.46
N TYR A 3 -0.27 2.71 11.64
CA TYR A 3 0.66 2.91 12.75
C TYR A 3 2.13 2.65 12.35
N ASN A 4 2.42 1.54 11.66
CA ASN A 4 3.77 1.20 11.24
C ASN A 4 4.31 2.15 10.18
N TRP A 5 3.45 2.64 9.26
CA TRP A 5 3.86 3.62 8.27
C TRP A 5 4.13 4.99 8.88
N MET A 6 3.33 5.42 9.86
CA MET A 6 3.63 6.62 10.64
C MET A 6 4.95 6.47 11.41
N LYS A 7 5.17 5.33 12.06
CA LYS A 7 6.45 5.03 12.71
C LYS A 7 7.63 5.05 11.72
N ALA A 8 7.46 4.52 10.51
CA ALA A 8 8.50 4.54 9.48
C ALA A 8 8.81 5.96 8.96
N ARG A 9 7.90 6.92 9.16
CA ARG A 9 8.09 8.34 8.84
C ARG A 9 8.74 9.13 9.98
N GLU A 10 8.78 8.60 11.20
CA GLU A 10 9.45 9.26 12.33
C GLU A 10 10.95 9.40 12.04
N GLY A 11 11.50 10.60 12.26
CA GLY A 11 12.91 10.91 12.03
C GLY A 11 13.27 11.34 10.59
N VAL A 12 12.39 11.11 9.61
CA VAL A 12 12.59 11.55 8.19
C VAL A 12 11.65 12.66 7.76
N MET A 13 10.55 12.86 8.48
CA MET A 13 9.65 13.99 8.21
C MET A 13 10.34 15.32 8.52
N SER A 14 10.03 16.33 7.71
CA SER A 14 10.39 17.72 8.00
C SER A 14 9.17 18.61 7.81
N SER A 15 8.98 19.56 8.72
CA SER A 15 7.86 20.50 8.64
C SER A 15 8.39 21.93 8.63
N PRO A 16 7.97 22.79 7.69
CA PRO A 16 8.33 24.19 7.70
C PRO A 16 7.71 24.96 8.87
N VAL A 17 6.60 24.46 9.43
CA VAL A 17 5.89 25.09 10.55
C VAL A 17 6.46 24.66 11.90
N LEU A 18 6.61 23.33 12.11
CA LEU A 18 7.10 22.79 13.39
C LEU A 18 8.63 22.86 13.51
N GLY A 19 9.35 22.91 12.39
CA GLY A 19 10.81 23.05 12.37
C GLY A 19 11.52 21.99 13.22
N ALA A 20 12.47 22.43 14.04
CA ALA A 20 13.24 21.56 14.93
C ALA A 20 12.40 20.96 16.08
N ASP A 21 11.25 21.56 16.41
CA ASP A 21 10.40 21.09 17.51
C ASP A 21 9.63 19.81 17.14
N LEU A 22 9.56 19.45 15.86
CA LEU A 22 8.96 18.17 15.42
C LEU A 22 9.56 16.96 16.15
N GLN A 23 10.87 16.99 16.45
CA GLN A 23 11.52 15.89 17.16
C GLN A 23 11.02 15.71 18.60
N LYS A 24 10.51 16.78 19.23
CA LYS A 24 9.94 16.73 20.59
C LYS A 24 8.62 15.97 20.64
N LEU A 25 7.95 15.82 19.50
CA LEU A 25 6.66 15.13 19.40
C LEU A 25 6.80 13.61 19.30
N TYR A 26 8.02 13.09 19.11
CA TYR A 26 8.22 11.65 18.94
C TYR A 26 8.20 10.88 20.27
N PRO A 27 7.58 9.69 20.32
CA PRO A 27 6.81 9.07 19.23
C PRO A 27 5.43 9.73 19.06
N ILE A 28 4.96 9.87 17.81
CA ILE A 28 3.67 10.50 17.49
C ILE A 28 2.51 9.67 18.06
N SER A 29 2.66 8.35 18.12
CA SER A 29 1.66 7.45 18.70
C SER A 29 2.32 6.28 19.39
N PHE A 30 1.68 5.77 20.44
CA PHE A 30 2.17 4.64 21.21
C PHE A 30 1.45 3.36 20.82
N ALA A 31 2.16 2.23 20.82
CA ALA A 31 1.62 0.92 20.42
C ALA A 31 0.40 0.45 21.24
N SER A 32 0.22 0.97 22.45
CA SER A 32 -0.88 0.60 23.36
C SER A 32 -2.12 1.50 23.21
N GLN A 33 -2.06 2.54 22.38
CA GLN A 33 -3.21 3.43 22.15
C GLN A 33 -4.27 2.74 21.29
N SER A 34 -5.51 3.22 21.42
CA SER A 34 -6.59 2.79 20.52
C SER A 34 -6.32 3.26 19.09
N ASP A 35 -7.03 2.65 18.15
CA ASP A 35 -7.09 3.09 16.75
C ASP A 35 -7.49 4.57 16.63
N THR A 36 -8.50 4.98 17.39
CA THR A 36 -9.05 6.34 17.39
C THR A 36 -8.05 7.34 17.95
N ALA A 37 -7.33 7.01 19.02
CA ALA A 37 -6.27 7.86 19.54
C ALA A 37 -5.10 8.00 18.56
N THR A 38 -4.74 6.91 17.88
CA THR A 38 -3.69 6.94 16.85
C THR A 38 -4.11 7.79 15.64
N PHE A 39 -5.38 7.73 15.26
CA PHE A 39 -5.96 8.58 14.22
C PHE A 39 -5.92 10.06 14.63
N ASP A 40 -6.37 10.38 15.83
CA ASP A 40 -6.39 11.74 16.38
C ASP A 40 -4.99 12.35 16.43
N ASN A 41 -3.99 11.63 16.94
CA ASN A 41 -2.60 12.08 16.96
C ASN A 41 -2.06 12.41 15.56
N CYS A 42 -2.42 11.61 14.55
CA CYS A 42 -2.00 11.84 13.17
C CYS A 42 -2.72 13.06 12.57
N LEU A 43 -4.02 13.22 12.85
CA LEU A 43 -4.81 14.36 12.39
C LEU A 43 -4.32 15.67 13.01
N GLU A 44 -4.02 15.65 14.31
CA GLU A 44 -3.43 16.78 15.03
C GLU A 44 -2.07 17.15 14.44
N LEU A 45 -1.19 16.16 14.21
CA LEU A 45 0.11 16.40 13.57
C LEU A 45 -0.02 17.09 12.21
N LEU A 46 -0.91 16.61 11.34
CA LEU A 46 -1.14 17.22 10.02
C LEU A 46 -1.66 18.65 10.14
N THR A 47 -2.62 18.87 11.02
CA THR A 47 -3.23 20.19 11.24
C THR A 47 -2.20 21.18 11.80
N MET A 48 -1.43 20.78 12.82
CA MET A 48 -0.38 21.60 13.42
C MET A 48 0.81 21.82 12.48
N ALA A 49 1.05 20.91 11.53
CA ALA A 49 2.02 21.11 10.45
C ALA A 49 1.54 22.11 9.37
N GLY A 50 0.28 22.54 9.42
CA GLY A 50 -0.28 23.61 8.58
C GLY A 50 -1.26 23.16 7.50
N TYR A 51 -1.68 21.89 7.48
CA TYR A 51 -2.79 21.49 6.61
C TYR A 51 -4.11 22.05 7.13
N PRO A 52 -5.00 22.57 6.26
CA PRO A 52 -6.39 22.83 6.63
C PRO A 52 -7.04 21.55 7.18
N LEU A 53 -7.84 21.66 8.25
CA LEU A 53 -8.43 20.50 8.93
C LEU A 53 -9.20 19.58 7.96
N ALA A 54 -10.05 20.15 7.12
CA ALA A 54 -10.78 19.42 6.09
C ALA A 54 -9.85 18.69 5.11
N GLN A 55 -8.73 19.31 4.71
CA GLN A 55 -7.74 18.69 3.84
C GLN A 55 -7.04 17.51 4.52
N ALA A 56 -6.63 17.66 5.78
CA ALA A 56 -6.00 16.59 6.54
C ALA A 56 -6.94 15.38 6.68
N VAL A 57 -8.23 15.61 6.97
CA VAL A 57 -9.25 14.56 7.01
C VAL A 57 -9.42 13.90 5.64
N MET A 58 -9.48 14.66 4.53
CA MET A 58 -9.58 14.11 3.17
C MET A 58 -8.34 13.30 2.77
N MET A 59 -7.15 13.62 3.30
CA MET A 59 -5.94 12.82 3.08
C MET A 59 -5.97 11.51 3.85
N MET A 60 -6.48 11.52 5.08
CA MET A 60 -6.56 10.33 5.93
C MET A 60 -7.73 9.41 5.54
N ILE A 61 -8.89 9.97 5.21
CA ILE A 61 -10.10 9.24 4.79
C ILE A 61 -10.50 9.73 3.38
N PRO A 62 -9.74 9.32 2.34
CA PRO A 62 -10.06 9.71 0.97
C PRO A 62 -11.32 9.00 0.46
N GLU A 63 -12.04 9.68 -0.42
CA GLU A 63 -13.15 9.10 -1.17
C GLU A 63 -12.67 7.99 -2.13
N PRO A 64 -13.52 7.03 -2.52
CA PRO A 64 -13.25 6.18 -3.68
C PRO A 64 -13.08 7.02 -4.94
N TRP A 65 -11.84 7.20 -5.41
CA TRP A 65 -11.52 8.10 -6.53
C TRP A 65 -11.02 7.38 -7.78
N GLU A 66 -10.39 6.21 -7.63
CA GLU A 66 -9.64 5.55 -8.71
C GLU A 66 -10.54 5.08 -9.86
N GLN A 67 -11.58 4.32 -9.51
CA GLN A 67 -12.55 3.77 -10.46
C GLN A 67 -13.81 4.65 -10.63
N HIS A 68 -13.83 5.84 -10.02
CA HIS A 68 -14.98 6.74 -10.05
C HIS A 68 -15.02 7.56 -11.36
N THR A 69 -15.72 7.03 -12.36
CA THR A 69 -15.73 7.59 -13.74
C THR A 69 -16.39 8.96 -13.87
N THR A 70 -17.29 9.34 -12.96
CA THR A 70 -18.01 10.62 -13.00
C THR A 70 -17.42 11.68 -12.07
N MET A 71 -16.27 11.41 -11.44
CA MET A 71 -15.60 12.37 -10.55
C MET A 71 -14.96 13.47 -11.39
N ASP A 72 -15.02 14.72 -10.91
CA ASP A 72 -14.27 15.81 -11.49
C ASP A 72 -12.76 15.49 -11.56
N GLU A 73 -12.14 15.76 -12.70
CA GLU A 73 -10.73 15.40 -12.93
C GLU A 73 -9.77 16.08 -11.95
N ARG A 74 -10.07 17.31 -11.51
CA ARG A 74 -9.22 18.03 -10.56
C ARG A 74 -9.33 17.42 -9.18
N ARG A 75 -10.55 17.02 -8.77
CA ARG A 75 -10.75 16.25 -7.53
C ARG A 75 -10.04 14.90 -7.58
N LYS A 76 -10.12 14.19 -8.70
CA LYS A 76 -9.39 12.93 -8.90
C LYS A 76 -7.87 13.14 -8.76
N ALA A 77 -7.33 14.17 -9.42
CA ALA A 77 -5.93 14.55 -9.32
C ALA A 77 -5.50 14.95 -7.90
N PHE A 78 -6.38 15.62 -7.13
CA PHE A 78 -6.11 15.92 -5.72
C PHE A 78 -5.90 14.63 -4.92
N TYR A 79 -6.77 13.63 -5.07
CA TYR A 79 -6.63 12.37 -4.33
C TYR A 79 -5.43 11.55 -4.79
N GLU A 80 -5.21 11.42 -6.10
CA GLU A 80 -4.05 10.73 -6.67
C GLU A 80 -2.72 11.32 -6.16
N TYR A 81 -2.66 12.65 -6.07
CA TYR A 81 -1.46 13.32 -5.57
C TYR A 81 -1.15 12.95 -4.11
N HIS A 82 -2.17 12.86 -3.25
CA HIS A 82 -2.02 12.56 -1.83
C HIS A 82 -1.93 11.06 -1.53
N ALA A 83 -2.43 10.19 -2.39
CA ALA A 83 -2.37 8.73 -2.22
C ALA A 83 -0.93 8.19 -2.08
N ALA A 84 0.05 8.84 -2.74
CA ALA A 84 1.46 8.48 -2.57
C ALA A 84 2.07 8.95 -1.23
N MET A 85 1.46 9.95 -0.58
CA MET A 85 1.94 10.56 0.66
C MET A 85 1.38 9.85 1.90
N MET A 86 0.08 9.56 1.88
CA MET A 86 -0.66 8.99 3.01
C MET A 86 -1.48 7.79 2.56
N GLU A 87 -1.32 6.67 3.26
CA GLU A 87 -2.17 5.52 3.09
C GLU A 87 -3.54 5.77 3.75
N PRO A 88 -4.65 5.30 3.15
CA PRO A 88 -5.97 5.48 3.74
C PRO A 88 -6.10 4.85 5.14
N TRP A 89 -6.75 5.58 6.04
CA TRP A 89 -7.19 5.10 7.34
C TRP A 89 -8.56 4.47 7.24
N ASP A 90 -8.56 3.24 6.74
CA ASP A 90 -9.76 2.50 6.39
C ASP A 90 -10.36 1.72 7.58
N GLY A 91 -11.65 1.37 7.44
CA GLY A 91 -12.47 0.73 8.45
C GLY A 91 -13.79 1.48 8.69
N PRO A 92 -14.81 0.85 9.30
CA PRO A 92 -16.10 1.49 9.54
C PRO A 92 -15.98 2.72 10.44
N ALA A 93 -16.21 3.91 9.90
CA ALA A 93 -15.98 5.15 10.63
C ALA A 93 -17.06 6.20 10.36
N SER A 94 -17.47 6.88 11.44
CA SER A 94 -18.21 8.12 11.42
C SER A 94 -17.45 9.08 12.32
N ILE A 95 -16.60 9.91 11.72
CA ILE A 95 -15.69 10.79 12.45
C ILE A 95 -16.31 12.17 12.52
N VAL A 96 -16.36 12.72 13.74
CA VAL A 96 -16.68 14.12 14.00
C VAL A 96 -15.40 14.77 14.53
N PHE A 97 -15.03 15.91 13.97
CA PHE A 97 -13.75 16.56 14.23
C PHE A 97 -13.93 18.08 14.36
N THR A 98 -13.03 18.72 15.09
CA THR A 98 -13.02 20.17 15.26
C THR A 98 -11.64 20.68 15.66
N ASP A 99 -11.30 21.88 15.22
CA ASP A 99 -10.15 22.68 15.68
C ASP A 99 -10.58 23.87 16.54
N GLY A 100 -11.85 23.90 16.97
CA GLY A 100 -12.46 25.02 17.69
C GLY A 100 -12.98 26.15 16.81
N ARG A 101 -12.67 26.17 15.50
CA ARG A 101 -13.17 27.14 14.51
C ARG A 101 -14.12 26.50 13.51
N GLN A 102 -13.81 25.28 13.10
CA GLN A 102 -14.62 24.48 12.21
C GLN A 102 -15.10 23.23 12.95
N ILE A 103 -16.32 22.81 12.65
CA ILE A 103 -16.88 21.55 13.12
C ILE A 103 -17.24 20.75 11.88
N GLY A 104 -16.65 19.57 11.72
CA GLY A 104 -16.87 18.73 10.57
C GLY A 104 -17.21 17.30 10.94
N ALA A 105 -17.78 16.59 9.97
CA ALA A 105 -17.97 15.16 10.05
C ALA A 105 -17.77 14.50 8.67
N THR A 106 -17.21 13.30 8.68
CA THR A 106 -17.06 12.47 7.48
C THR A 106 -17.34 11.02 7.81
N LEU A 107 -17.69 10.25 6.79
CA LEU A 107 -17.80 8.80 6.87
C LEU A 107 -16.59 8.16 6.21
N ASP A 108 -16.35 6.89 6.54
CA ASP A 108 -15.47 6.05 5.75
C ASP A 108 -15.94 5.96 4.29
N ARG A 109 -15.03 5.50 3.43
CA ARG A 109 -15.25 5.40 1.97
C ARG A 109 -16.50 4.62 1.57
N ASN A 110 -16.94 3.67 2.40
CA ASN A 110 -18.07 2.79 2.16
C ASN A 110 -19.33 3.24 2.94
N GLY A 111 -19.17 4.19 3.88
CA GLY A 111 -20.22 4.67 4.78
C GLY A 111 -20.84 3.56 5.63
N LEU A 112 -19.98 2.76 6.26
CA LEU A 112 -20.38 1.59 7.06
C LEU A 112 -20.97 1.97 8.43
N ARG A 113 -20.87 3.25 8.84
CA ARG A 113 -21.48 3.78 10.06
C ARG A 113 -22.59 4.80 9.75
N PRO A 114 -23.69 4.80 10.52
CA PRO A 114 -24.74 5.77 10.33
C PRO A 114 -24.33 7.13 10.91
N SER A 115 -24.64 8.20 10.18
CA SER A 115 -24.58 9.57 10.67
C SER A 115 -25.75 10.36 10.09
N ARG A 116 -26.59 10.91 10.96
CA ARG A 116 -27.81 11.64 10.61
C ARG A 116 -27.78 13.00 11.27
N TYR A 117 -28.33 13.99 10.58
CA TYR A 117 -28.41 15.34 11.12
C TYR A 117 -29.75 16.00 10.83
N CYS A 118 -30.16 16.91 11.71
CA CYS A 118 -31.25 17.84 11.47
C CYS A 118 -30.79 19.28 11.67
N ILE A 119 -31.41 20.18 10.91
CA ILE A 119 -31.19 21.63 10.95
C ILE A 119 -32.52 22.28 11.31
N THR A 120 -32.52 23.18 12.28
CA THR A 120 -33.69 23.95 12.71
C THR A 120 -33.74 25.34 12.06
N ASP A 121 -34.87 26.03 12.21
CA ASP A 121 -35.10 27.38 11.69
C ASP A 121 -34.37 28.49 12.46
N ASP A 122 -33.84 28.17 13.65
CA ASP A 122 -32.92 28.97 14.46
C ASP A 122 -31.44 28.58 14.27
N ASP A 123 -31.10 28.01 13.10
CA ASP A 123 -29.76 27.61 12.66
C ASP A 123 -29.03 26.60 13.57
N PHE A 124 -29.77 25.90 14.43
CA PHE A 124 -29.22 24.84 15.26
C PHE A 124 -29.02 23.56 14.42
N VAL A 125 -27.83 22.96 14.53
CA VAL A 125 -27.51 21.70 13.87
C VAL A 125 -27.30 20.63 14.92
N ILE A 126 -28.04 19.53 14.80
CA ILE A 126 -27.89 18.36 15.65
C ILE A 126 -27.49 17.18 14.76
N MET A 127 -26.33 16.60 15.02
CA MET A 127 -25.84 15.39 14.36
C MET A 127 -25.64 14.27 15.37
N GLY A 128 -26.00 13.05 14.98
CA GLY A 128 -25.75 11.85 15.78
C GLY A 128 -25.78 10.58 14.93
N SER A 129 -25.37 9.47 15.53
CA SER A 129 -25.45 8.15 14.88
C SER A 129 -26.90 7.74 14.60
N GLU A 130 -27.84 8.25 15.40
CA GLU A 130 -29.27 8.00 15.28
C GLU A 130 -30.06 9.31 15.21
N SER A 131 -31.23 9.25 14.58
CA SER A 131 -32.19 10.36 14.62
C SER A 131 -33.08 10.24 15.85
N GLY A 132 -33.48 11.37 16.43
CA GLY A 132 -34.37 11.38 17.61
C GLY A 132 -33.65 11.28 18.96
N VAL A 133 -32.32 11.47 18.97
CA VAL A 133 -31.51 11.50 20.20
C VAL A 133 -31.83 12.69 21.11
N LEU A 134 -32.40 13.76 20.56
CA LEU A 134 -32.84 14.95 21.29
C LEU A 134 -34.27 15.34 20.89
N PRO A 135 -35.08 15.86 21.84
CA PRO A 135 -36.43 16.30 21.55
C PRO A 135 -36.41 17.65 20.81
N VAL A 136 -36.58 17.62 19.49
CA VAL A 136 -36.68 18.83 18.64
C VAL A 136 -38.12 18.97 18.14
N PRO A 137 -38.81 20.10 18.35
CA PRO A 137 -40.15 20.32 17.81
C PRO A 137 -40.17 20.21 16.28
N GLU A 138 -41.04 19.36 15.73
CA GLU A 138 -41.06 19.03 14.30
C GLU A 138 -41.29 20.27 13.42
N ASN A 139 -42.06 21.25 13.92
CA ASN A 139 -42.34 22.51 13.22
C ASN A 139 -41.12 23.45 13.10
N LYS A 140 -40.07 23.23 13.89
CA LYS A 140 -38.81 23.98 13.79
C LYS A 140 -37.83 23.37 12.80
N ILE A 141 -38.05 22.14 12.34
CA ILE A 141 -37.04 21.41 11.56
C ILE A 141 -37.14 21.81 10.09
N VAL A 142 -36.09 22.47 9.60
CA VAL A 142 -35.97 22.88 8.18
C VAL A 142 -35.49 21.72 7.32
N ARG A 143 -34.57 20.89 7.84
CA ARG A 143 -34.00 19.75 7.10
C ARG A 143 -33.69 18.58 8.01
N LYS A 144 -34.01 17.37 7.57
CA LYS A 144 -33.50 16.09 8.11
C LYS A 144 -32.76 15.37 7.00
N TRP A 145 -31.52 14.96 7.24
CA TRP A 145 -30.72 14.26 6.23
C TRP A 145 -29.73 13.28 6.86
N ARG A 146 -28.97 12.59 6.01
CA ARG A 146 -27.88 11.69 6.42
C ARG A 146 -26.58 12.08 5.73
N LEU A 147 -25.46 11.84 6.40
CA LEU A 147 -24.16 11.93 5.77
C LEU A 147 -24.01 10.75 4.79
N GLN A 148 -23.49 11.03 3.60
CA GLN A 148 -23.32 10.03 2.55
C GLN A 148 -21.84 9.62 2.47
N PRO A 149 -21.53 8.37 2.07
CA PRO A 149 -20.16 7.94 1.83
C PRO A 149 -19.43 8.94 0.94
N GLY A 150 -18.21 9.28 1.34
CA GLY A 150 -17.37 10.24 0.65
C GLY A 150 -17.76 11.72 0.78
N LYS A 151 -18.95 12.06 1.28
CA LYS A 151 -19.33 13.46 1.55
C LYS A 151 -18.78 13.94 2.89
N MET A 152 -18.39 15.22 2.95
CA MET A 152 -18.00 15.91 4.17
C MET A 152 -19.08 16.90 4.58
N PHE A 153 -19.46 16.85 5.84
CA PHE A 153 -20.27 17.86 6.50
C PHE A 153 -19.31 18.84 7.17
N LEU A 154 -19.43 20.14 6.93
CA LEU A 154 -18.55 21.15 7.53
C LEU A 154 -19.33 22.42 7.89
N ILE A 155 -19.17 22.87 9.12
CA ILE A 155 -19.64 24.16 9.62
C ILE A 155 -18.42 25.00 9.94
N ASP A 156 -18.37 26.21 9.37
CA ASP A 156 -17.34 27.19 9.67
C ASP A 156 -17.95 28.27 10.58
N LEU A 157 -17.47 28.35 11.82
CA LEU A 157 -18.00 29.28 12.82
C LEU A 157 -17.50 30.71 12.59
N GLU A 158 -16.38 30.89 11.89
CA GLU A 158 -15.87 32.23 11.53
C GLU A 158 -16.67 32.82 10.37
N GLN A 159 -17.06 31.99 9.40
CA GLN A 159 -17.97 32.39 8.30
C GLN A 159 -19.45 32.38 8.72
N GLY A 160 -19.79 31.74 9.83
CA GLY A 160 -21.15 31.62 10.34
C GLY A 160 -22.08 30.82 9.43
N ARG A 161 -21.55 29.83 8.69
CA ARG A 161 -22.35 29.04 7.74
C ARG A 161 -21.88 27.59 7.60
N MET A 162 -22.76 26.74 7.09
CA MET A 162 -22.41 25.42 6.58
C MET A 162 -21.75 25.56 5.21
N ILE A 163 -20.62 24.87 5.00
CA ILE A 163 -19.91 24.82 3.73
C ILE A 163 -20.41 23.60 2.95
N ASP A 164 -20.76 23.79 1.69
CA ASP A 164 -21.18 22.68 0.84
C ASP A 164 -19.97 21.78 0.48
N ASP A 165 -20.21 20.47 0.39
CA ASP A 165 -19.16 19.49 0.06
C ASP A 165 -18.48 19.77 -1.27
N GLU A 166 -19.26 20.15 -2.28
CA GLU A 166 -18.75 20.41 -3.62
C GLU A 166 -17.90 21.68 -3.63
N GLU A 167 -18.36 22.73 -2.93
CA GLU A 167 -17.62 23.98 -2.72
C GLU A 167 -16.28 23.71 -2.01
N LEU A 168 -16.31 23.01 -0.88
CA LEU A 168 -15.14 22.69 -0.07
C LEU A 168 -14.07 21.96 -0.89
N LYS A 169 -14.47 20.87 -1.53
CA LYS A 169 -13.55 20.02 -2.28
C LYS A 169 -13.08 20.68 -3.57
N ALA A 170 -13.94 21.45 -4.25
CA ALA A 170 -13.52 22.23 -5.40
C ALA A 170 -12.45 23.25 -5.01
N ASN A 171 -12.61 23.96 -3.90
CA ASN A 171 -11.60 24.89 -3.40
C ASN A 171 -10.27 24.16 -3.15
N LEU A 172 -10.28 23.05 -2.40
CA LEU A 172 -9.07 22.27 -2.10
C LEU A 172 -8.41 21.68 -3.35
N ALA A 173 -9.18 21.15 -4.29
CA ALA A 173 -8.68 20.60 -5.54
C ALA A 173 -8.12 21.67 -6.49
N ASN A 174 -8.59 22.91 -6.38
CA ASN A 174 -8.12 24.03 -7.19
C ASN A 174 -6.96 24.83 -6.57
N ASN A 175 -6.63 24.59 -5.30
CA ASN A 175 -5.56 25.31 -4.60
C ASN A 175 -4.18 25.13 -5.27
N LYS A 176 -3.95 24.00 -5.93
CA LYS A 176 -2.68 23.67 -6.58
C LYS A 176 -2.94 22.97 -7.93
N PRO A 177 -2.01 23.06 -8.90
CA PRO A 177 -2.17 22.40 -10.20
C PRO A 177 -1.82 20.90 -10.13
N TYR A 178 -2.57 20.13 -9.32
CA TYR A 178 -2.26 18.72 -9.02
C TYR A 178 -2.10 17.86 -10.28
N LYS A 179 -2.95 18.06 -11.30
CA LYS A 179 -2.86 17.32 -12.56
C LYS A 179 -1.51 17.50 -13.25
N GLN A 180 -1.05 18.75 -13.38
CA GLN A 180 0.25 19.06 -13.97
C GLN A 180 1.40 18.50 -13.14
N TRP A 181 1.28 18.52 -11.81
CA TRP A 181 2.27 17.91 -10.93
C TRP A 181 2.36 16.41 -11.13
N ILE A 182 1.22 15.72 -11.16
CA ILE A 182 1.18 14.28 -11.41
C ILE A 182 1.82 13.95 -12.75
N ASP A 183 1.43 14.64 -13.83
CA ASP A 183 1.95 14.38 -15.17
C ASP A 183 3.48 14.58 -15.27
N ASN A 184 4.04 15.53 -14.49
CA ASN A 184 5.48 15.78 -14.46
C ASN A 184 6.26 14.82 -13.55
N LEU A 185 5.60 14.19 -12.59
CA LEU A 185 6.25 13.41 -11.52
C LEU A 185 6.08 11.90 -11.68
N ARG A 186 4.99 11.48 -12.34
CA ARG A 186 4.60 10.08 -12.48
C ARG A 186 5.37 9.46 -13.64
N ILE A 187 6.01 8.35 -13.33
CA ILE A 187 6.54 7.40 -14.31
C ILE A 187 5.71 6.14 -14.12
N ARG A 188 4.91 5.75 -15.10
CA ARG A 188 4.24 4.45 -15.08
C ARG A 188 5.21 3.42 -15.63
N LEU A 189 5.39 2.31 -14.93
CA LEU A 189 6.27 1.25 -15.40
C LEU A 189 5.81 0.68 -16.75
N ASP A 190 4.50 0.66 -16.98
CA ASP A 190 3.88 0.23 -18.24
C ASP A 190 4.36 1.10 -19.43
N ASP A 191 4.58 2.40 -19.20
CA ASP A 191 5.00 3.39 -20.20
C ASP A 191 6.53 3.48 -20.36
N VAL A 192 7.31 2.75 -19.54
CA VAL A 192 8.77 2.72 -19.66
C VAL A 192 9.15 1.87 -20.87
N ASP A 193 9.50 2.54 -21.96
CA ASP A 193 10.13 1.91 -23.11
C ASP A 193 11.54 1.43 -22.74
N THR A 194 11.73 0.12 -22.68
CA THR A 194 13.06 -0.49 -22.81
C THR A 194 13.16 -1.18 -24.17
N PRO A 195 14.30 -1.07 -24.86
CA PRO A 195 14.60 -2.04 -25.91
C PRO A 195 14.53 -3.42 -25.25
N VAL A 196 13.75 -4.32 -25.86
CA VAL A 196 13.67 -5.73 -25.48
C VAL A 196 15.08 -6.21 -25.14
N ALA A 197 15.27 -6.84 -23.98
CA ALA A 197 16.51 -7.51 -23.62
C ALA A 197 16.94 -8.41 -24.79
N GLY A 198 17.84 -7.91 -25.64
CA GLY A 198 17.99 -8.45 -26.99
C GLY A 198 19.39 -8.36 -27.58
N GLU A 199 20.33 -7.62 -26.98
CA GLU A 199 21.71 -7.56 -27.52
C GLU A 199 22.84 -7.69 -26.48
N SER A 200 22.59 -7.61 -25.17
CA SER A 200 23.67 -7.80 -24.17
C SER A 200 23.27 -8.46 -22.84
N ALA A 201 21.98 -8.66 -22.57
CA ALA A 201 21.58 -9.57 -21.51
C ALA A 201 21.69 -11.01 -22.04
N GLN A 202 22.49 -11.86 -21.37
CA GLN A 202 22.31 -13.30 -21.51
C GLN A 202 20.96 -13.66 -20.89
N GLU A 203 19.89 -13.55 -21.69
CA GLU A 203 18.69 -14.32 -21.46
C GLU A 203 19.09 -15.80 -21.48
N GLN A 204 18.87 -16.52 -20.38
CA GLN A 204 18.54 -17.93 -20.50
C GLN A 204 17.21 -17.97 -21.25
N ARG A 205 17.28 -18.09 -22.57
CA ARG A 205 16.11 -18.32 -23.42
C ARG A 205 15.39 -19.54 -22.86
N ILE A 206 14.24 -19.35 -22.20
CA ILE A 206 13.21 -20.38 -22.21
C ILE A 206 12.76 -20.39 -23.66
N GLY A 207 13.33 -21.32 -24.43
CA GLY A 207 13.10 -21.41 -25.86
C GLY A 207 11.60 -21.39 -26.13
N ALA A 208 11.20 -20.61 -27.13
CA ALA A 208 9.86 -20.63 -27.69
C ALA A 208 9.52 -22.05 -28.14
N SER A 209 8.98 -22.86 -27.22
CA SER A 209 8.24 -24.05 -27.59
C SER A 209 6.82 -23.57 -27.91
N GLY A 210 6.38 -23.82 -29.13
CA GLY A 210 5.00 -23.59 -29.57
C GLY A 210 3.96 -24.26 -28.66
N PRO A 211 2.67 -24.11 -28.94
CA PRO A 211 1.59 -24.51 -28.03
C PRO A 211 1.75 -25.97 -27.63
N GLN A 212 2.14 -26.22 -26.37
CA GLN A 212 2.32 -27.56 -25.83
C GLN A 212 0.96 -28.15 -25.48
N THR A 213 0.25 -28.63 -26.50
CA THR A 213 -0.82 -29.61 -26.32
C THR A 213 -0.17 -30.97 -26.04
N GLY A 214 0.27 -31.19 -24.81
CA GLY A 214 0.88 -32.45 -24.39
C GLY A 214 1.43 -32.35 -22.97
N GLY A 215 0.90 -33.16 -22.05
CA GLY A 215 1.20 -33.08 -20.63
C GLY A 215 2.66 -33.38 -20.26
N MET A 216 3.11 -32.77 -19.15
CA MET A 216 4.20 -33.12 -18.21
C MET A 216 5.57 -33.65 -18.69
N GLU A 217 5.81 -34.00 -19.95
CA GLU A 217 7.04 -34.71 -20.36
C GLU A 217 8.20 -33.80 -20.82
N ASN A 218 8.01 -32.49 -20.94
CA ASN A 218 9.05 -31.57 -21.43
C ASN A 218 9.38 -30.42 -20.45
N VAL A 219 9.55 -30.72 -19.16
CA VAL A 219 10.18 -29.78 -18.21
C VAL A 219 11.70 -29.94 -18.36
N ALA A 220 12.41 -28.87 -18.73
CA ALA A 220 13.88 -28.88 -18.78
C ALA A 220 14.44 -29.32 -17.40
N PRO A 221 15.50 -30.16 -17.33
CA PRO A 221 16.06 -30.66 -16.06
C PRO A 221 16.32 -29.53 -15.04
N GLU A 222 16.79 -28.38 -15.53
CA GLU A 222 17.05 -27.18 -14.73
C GLU A 222 15.79 -26.59 -14.06
N LEU A 223 14.62 -26.65 -14.70
CA LEU A 223 13.38 -26.13 -14.12
C LEU A 223 12.83 -27.09 -13.05
N LEU A 224 12.89 -28.41 -13.30
CA LEU A 224 12.44 -29.40 -12.32
C LEU A 224 13.28 -29.33 -11.04
N ASP A 225 14.61 -29.22 -11.17
CA ASP A 225 15.51 -29.09 -10.03
C ASP A 225 15.22 -27.81 -9.22
N ARG A 226 14.96 -26.68 -9.89
CA ARG A 226 14.56 -25.43 -9.24
C ARG A 226 13.21 -25.55 -8.54
N GLN A 227 12.22 -26.16 -9.20
CA GLN A 227 10.90 -26.43 -8.61
C GLN A 227 11.03 -27.28 -7.34
N GLN A 228 11.86 -28.31 -7.36
CA GLN A 228 12.14 -29.14 -6.19
C GLN A 228 12.83 -28.34 -5.09
N ALA A 229 13.82 -27.51 -5.42
CA ALA A 229 14.52 -26.65 -4.46
C ALA A 229 13.56 -25.66 -3.77
N PHE A 230 12.58 -25.12 -4.49
CA PHE A 230 11.54 -24.23 -3.95
C PHE A 230 10.31 -24.96 -3.37
N GLY A 231 10.33 -26.29 -3.33
CA GLY A 231 9.29 -27.12 -2.71
C GLY A 231 7.98 -27.15 -3.47
N TYR A 232 8.00 -27.05 -4.80
CA TYR A 232 6.82 -27.25 -5.65
C TYR A 232 6.39 -28.72 -5.60
N THR A 233 5.08 -28.93 -5.60
CA THR A 233 4.50 -30.26 -5.75
C THR A 233 3.73 -30.38 -7.06
N GLN A 234 3.46 -31.62 -7.47
CA GLN A 234 2.57 -31.86 -8.61
C GLN A 234 1.15 -31.34 -8.35
N GLU A 235 0.71 -31.33 -7.08
CA GLU A 235 -0.58 -30.80 -6.67
C GLU A 235 -0.63 -29.27 -6.82
N ASP A 236 0.45 -28.57 -6.45
CA ASP A 236 0.57 -27.12 -6.64
C ASP A 236 0.37 -26.75 -8.12
N ILE A 237 1.03 -27.49 -9.03
CA ILE A 237 0.93 -27.24 -10.47
C ILE A 237 -0.46 -27.58 -10.98
N LYS A 238 -0.99 -28.76 -10.63
CA LYS A 238 -2.23 -29.29 -11.20
C LYS A 238 -3.47 -28.58 -10.68
N PHE A 239 -3.55 -28.32 -9.38
CA PHE A 239 -4.76 -27.83 -8.73
C PHE A 239 -4.75 -26.33 -8.45
N LEU A 240 -3.57 -25.71 -8.31
CA LEU A 240 -3.48 -24.26 -8.07
C LEU A 240 -3.09 -23.52 -9.35
N MET A 241 -1.94 -23.83 -9.93
CA MET A 241 -1.40 -23.06 -11.07
C MET A 241 -2.17 -23.27 -12.38
N SER A 242 -2.57 -24.51 -12.69
CA SER A 242 -3.24 -24.82 -13.97
C SER A 242 -4.58 -24.08 -14.12
N PRO A 243 -5.47 -24.02 -13.10
CA PRO A 243 -6.67 -23.16 -13.16
C PRO A 243 -6.37 -21.67 -13.34
N MET A 244 -5.39 -21.14 -12.60
CA MET A 244 -4.99 -19.73 -12.73
C MET A 244 -4.52 -19.41 -14.15
N ALA A 245 -3.71 -20.29 -14.75
CA ALA A 245 -3.20 -20.11 -16.10
C ALA A 245 -4.27 -20.28 -17.19
N ALA A 246 -5.21 -21.22 -17.01
CA ALA A 246 -6.21 -21.53 -18.04
C ALA A 246 -7.43 -20.59 -17.99
N ASN A 247 -7.90 -20.25 -16.78
CA ASN A 247 -9.17 -19.56 -16.56
C ASN A 247 -9.00 -18.14 -16.00
N GLY A 248 -7.83 -17.79 -15.47
CA GLY A 248 -7.63 -16.52 -14.74
C GLY A 248 -8.29 -16.51 -13.36
N GLU A 249 -8.57 -17.68 -12.79
CA GLU A 249 -9.25 -17.85 -11.50
C GLU A 249 -8.44 -18.78 -10.59
N GLU A 250 -8.54 -18.57 -9.28
CA GLU A 250 -7.87 -19.46 -8.32
C GLU A 250 -8.49 -20.86 -8.30
N GLY A 251 -7.72 -21.86 -7.83
CA GLY A 251 -8.20 -23.22 -7.71
C GLY A 251 -9.29 -23.35 -6.65
N ILE A 252 -10.49 -23.81 -7.04
CA ILE A 252 -11.61 -24.04 -6.12
C ILE A 252 -11.59 -25.48 -5.61
N GLY A 253 -11.77 -25.64 -4.30
CA GLY A 253 -11.90 -26.92 -3.62
C GLY A 253 -13.13 -26.98 -2.70
N SER A 254 -13.33 -28.10 -2.03
CA SER A 254 -14.35 -28.27 -0.99
C SER A 254 -13.81 -29.14 0.15
N MET A 255 -14.61 -29.29 1.21
CA MET A 255 -14.23 -29.91 2.50
C MET A 255 -13.27 -29.07 3.35
N GLY A 256 -13.10 -29.47 4.61
CA GLY A 256 -12.15 -28.84 5.53
C GLY A 256 -10.71 -29.28 5.28
N ASN A 257 -9.75 -28.49 5.76
CA ASN A 257 -8.33 -28.85 5.75
C ASN A 257 -8.04 -29.83 6.90
N ASP A 258 -7.83 -31.10 6.58
CA ASP A 258 -7.48 -32.18 7.51
C ASP A 258 -5.95 -32.39 7.65
N SER A 259 -5.14 -31.59 6.96
CA SER A 259 -3.69 -31.67 7.08
C SER A 259 -3.23 -31.17 8.45
N PRO A 260 -2.14 -31.76 9.02
CA PRO A 260 -1.53 -31.23 10.23
C PRO A 260 -1.16 -29.76 10.09
N LEU A 261 -1.20 -29.02 11.20
CA LEU A 261 -0.60 -27.68 11.28
C LEU A 261 0.85 -27.74 10.80
N ALA A 262 1.33 -26.69 10.14
CA ALA A 262 2.67 -26.69 9.51
C ALA A 262 3.79 -27.10 10.47
N VAL A 263 3.72 -26.65 11.74
CA VAL A 263 4.68 -26.99 12.80
C VAL A 263 4.64 -28.45 13.26
N LEU A 264 3.53 -29.15 13.02
CA LEU A 264 3.31 -30.57 13.36
C LEU A 264 3.46 -31.49 12.13
N SER A 265 3.81 -30.95 10.97
CA SER A 265 3.90 -31.72 9.74
C SER A 265 5.23 -32.48 9.68
N ASP A 266 5.18 -33.76 9.30
CA ASP A 266 6.38 -34.56 8.99
C ASP A 266 7.01 -34.18 7.63
N LYS A 267 6.43 -33.22 6.90
CA LYS A 267 6.92 -32.72 5.61
C LYS A 267 7.44 -31.30 5.74
N ASN A 268 8.45 -30.96 4.94
CA ASN A 268 8.92 -29.58 4.81
C ASN A 268 7.78 -28.70 4.26
N LYS A 269 7.37 -27.70 5.03
CA LYS A 269 6.36 -26.73 4.63
C LYS A 269 7.00 -25.38 4.32
N PRO A 270 6.56 -24.68 3.25
CA PRO A 270 6.98 -23.31 3.00
C PRO A 270 6.67 -22.40 4.19
N LEU A 271 7.46 -21.33 4.33
CA LEU A 271 7.33 -20.39 5.44
C LEU A 271 5.94 -19.71 5.45
N TYR A 272 5.34 -19.50 4.27
CA TYR A 272 4.00 -18.96 4.11
C TYR A 272 2.94 -19.72 4.93
N ASN A 273 3.03 -21.06 5.01
CA ASN A 273 2.04 -21.89 5.71
C ASN A 273 1.95 -21.65 7.22
N TYR A 274 2.96 -21.01 7.81
CA TYR A 274 2.98 -20.62 9.23
C TYR A 274 2.21 -19.32 9.49
N PHE A 275 1.93 -18.55 8.44
CA PHE A 275 1.09 -17.37 8.49
C PHE A 275 -0.36 -17.77 8.21
N LYS A 276 -1.29 -17.12 8.93
CA LYS A 276 -2.72 -17.27 8.72
C LYS A 276 -3.29 -15.91 8.43
N GLN A 277 -4.08 -15.83 7.35
CA GLN A 277 -4.78 -14.60 7.02
C GLN A 277 -5.77 -14.29 8.15
N LEU A 278 -5.62 -13.09 8.70
CA LEU A 278 -6.63 -12.56 9.60
C LEU A 278 -7.83 -12.16 8.76
N PHE A 279 -9.01 -12.35 9.32
CA PHE A 279 -10.25 -11.90 8.72
C PHE A 279 -11.11 -11.23 9.77
N ALA A 280 -11.88 -10.26 9.31
CA ALA A 280 -12.75 -9.49 10.17
C ALA A 280 -13.96 -10.35 10.59
N GLN A 281 -14.24 -10.37 11.88
CA GLN A 281 -15.43 -11.00 12.45
C GLN A 281 -16.07 -10.02 13.43
N VAL A 282 -17.35 -9.73 13.23
CA VAL A 282 -18.21 -8.91 14.11
C VAL A 282 -17.82 -7.42 14.20
N THR A 283 -16.55 -7.12 14.46
CA THR A 283 -16.01 -5.78 14.72
C THR A 283 -16.05 -4.86 13.50
N ASN A 284 -15.73 -5.39 12.33
CA ASN A 284 -15.88 -4.75 11.03
C ASN A 284 -16.38 -5.76 9.98
N PRO A 285 -17.20 -5.36 9.01
CA PRO A 285 -17.65 -6.25 7.95
C PRO A 285 -16.55 -6.44 6.87
N PRO A 286 -16.44 -7.63 6.26
CA PRO A 286 -15.67 -7.80 5.04
C PRO A 286 -16.37 -7.06 3.87
N ILE A 287 -15.58 -6.72 2.84
CA ILE A 287 -16.06 -6.08 1.61
C ILE A 287 -16.21 -7.15 0.52
N ASP A 288 -17.20 -7.03 -0.35
CA ASP A 288 -17.37 -7.89 -1.52
C ASP A 288 -16.42 -7.43 -2.64
N PRO A 289 -15.34 -8.19 -2.95
CA PRO A 289 -14.33 -7.75 -3.92
C PRO A 289 -14.84 -7.74 -5.37
N ILE A 290 -16.00 -8.33 -5.65
CA ILE A 290 -16.60 -8.38 -6.99
C ILE A 290 -17.64 -7.27 -7.13
N ARG A 291 -18.59 -7.18 -6.19
CA ARG A 291 -19.70 -6.23 -6.28
C ARG A 291 -19.33 -4.82 -5.87
N GLU A 292 -18.33 -4.68 -5.00
CA GLU A 292 -17.85 -3.41 -4.46
C GLU A 292 -16.43 -3.08 -4.95
N ALA A 293 -16.00 -3.67 -6.08
CA ALA A 293 -14.67 -3.46 -6.66
C ALA A 293 -14.29 -1.99 -6.88
N ILE A 294 -15.29 -1.11 -7.08
CA ILE A 294 -15.11 0.33 -7.29
C ILE A 294 -14.43 1.05 -6.11
N VAL A 295 -14.49 0.48 -4.90
CA VAL A 295 -13.88 1.05 -3.69
C VAL A 295 -12.50 0.46 -3.37
N MET A 296 -12.02 -0.48 -4.20
CA MET A 296 -10.76 -1.19 -4.03
C MET A 296 -9.73 -0.77 -5.10
N SER A 297 -8.45 -0.92 -4.76
CA SER A 297 -7.34 -0.70 -5.69
C SER A 297 -6.12 -1.55 -5.34
N LEU A 298 -5.36 -1.89 -6.37
CA LEU A 298 -4.06 -2.54 -6.30
C LEU A 298 -2.91 -1.64 -6.79
N VAL A 299 -3.21 -0.40 -7.19
CA VAL A 299 -2.19 0.55 -7.65
C VAL A 299 -1.14 0.71 -6.57
N SER A 300 0.12 0.54 -6.96
CA SER A 300 1.24 0.53 -6.05
C SER A 300 2.32 1.50 -6.50
N PHE A 301 3.03 2.07 -5.52
CA PHE A 301 4.13 3.01 -5.77
C PHE A 301 5.45 2.37 -5.34
N ILE A 302 6.42 2.33 -6.25
CA ILE A 302 7.76 1.82 -6.01
C ILE A 302 8.72 3.00 -5.87
N GLY A 303 9.49 3.04 -4.79
CA GLY A 303 10.53 4.04 -4.56
C GLY A 303 10.29 4.93 -3.35
N PRO A 304 10.91 6.12 -3.31
CA PRO A 304 10.86 7.01 -2.16
C PRO A 304 9.47 7.64 -2.00
N LYS A 305 8.96 7.65 -0.77
CA LYS A 305 7.74 8.36 -0.40
C LYS A 305 8.02 9.85 -0.20
N PRO A 306 7.14 10.75 -0.67
CA PRO A 306 7.27 12.18 -0.40
C PRO A 306 7.21 12.47 1.11
N ASN A 307 7.77 13.61 1.49
CA ASN A 307 7.66 14.10 2.86
C ASN A 307 6.21 14.52 3.15
N LEU A 308 5.61 13.90 4.17
CA LEU A 308 4.21 14.11 4.52
C LEU A 308 3.92 15.51 5.06
N LEU A 309 4.89 16.19 5.69
CA LEU A 309 4.66 17.48 6.37
C LEU A 309 5.20 18.69 5.58
N ASP A 310 5.66 18.49 4.34
CA ASP A 310 6.13 19.59 3.48
C ASP A 310 4.96 20.20 2.68
N ILE A 311 4.18 21.04 3.35
CA ILE A 311 3.04 21.76 2.75
C ILE A 311 3.46 22.72 1.61
N ASN A 312 4.73 23.13 1.59
CA ASN A 312 5.29 24.10 0.67
C ASN A 312 6.05 23.46 -0.49
N GLN A 313 6.02 22.13 -0.61
CA GLN A 313 6.81 21.43 -1.61
C GLN A 313 6.44 21.87 -3.03
N VAL A 314 7.41 22.47 -3.73
CA VAL A 314 7.26 22.92 -5.12
C VAL A 314 7.70 21.83 -6.10
N ASN A 315 8.53 20.89 -5.66
CA ASN A 315 9.07 19.81 -6.48
C ASN A 315 9.08 18.48 -5.72
N PRO A 316 7.96 17.74 -5.70
CA PRO A 316 7.90 16.44 -5.05
C PRO A 316 8.86 15.44 -5.71
N PRO A 317 9.27 14.36 -5.02
CA PRO A 317 10.04 13.31 -5.67
C PRO A 317 9.20 12.65 -6.78
N MET A 318 9.88 12.24 -7.85
CA MET A 318 9.28 11.40 -8.89
C MET A 318 8.77 10.10 -8.28
N ARG A 319 7.73 9.53 -8.90
CA ARG A 319 7.03 8.35 -8.40
C ARG A 319 6.98 7.30 -9.51
N LEU A 320 7.41 6.08 -9.21
CA LEU A 320 7.23 4.95 -10.10
C LEU A 320 5.94 4.25 -9.73
N GLU A 321 4.97 4.28 -10.63
CA GLU A 321 3.65 3.72 -10.46
C GLU A 321 3.53 2.39 -11.22
N VAL A 322 2.92 1.41 -10.57
CA VAL A 322 2.53 0.13 -11.17
C VAL A 322 1.04 -0.08 -10.93
N SER A 323 0.36 -0.62 -11.94
CA SER A 323 -1.09 -0.88 -11.89
C SER A 323 -1.46 -1.94 -10.85
N GLN A 324 -0.53 -2.85 -10.54
CA GLN A 324 -0.69 -3.92 -9.57
C GLN A 324 0.67 -4.30 -8.95
N PRO A 325 0.69 -4.96 -7.77
CA PRO A 325 1.94 -5.38 -7.13
C PRO A 325 2.61 -6.60 -7.78
N VAL A 326 1.92 -7.28 -8.72
CA VAL A 326 2.45 -8.43 -9.45
C VAL A 326 3.09 -7.96 -10.75
N LEU A 327 4.39 -8.19 -10.88
CA LEU A 327 5.19 -7.77 -12.03
C LEU A 327 5.58 -8.99 -12.86
N ASP A 328 5.50 -8.85 -14.19
CA ASP A 328 5.97 -9.89 -15.09
C ASP A 328 7.50 -9.82 -15.32
N PHE A 329 8.02 -10.71 -16.18
CA PHE A 329 9.44 -10.72 -16.50
C PHE A 329 9.92 -9.46 -17.21
N THR A 330 9.06 -8.84 -18.03
CA THR A 330 9.34 -7.61 -18.76
C THR A 330 9.43 -6.43 -17.79
N ASP A 331 8.50 -6.34 -16.85
CA ASP A 331 8.46 -5.32 -15.81
C ASP A 331 9.68 -5.40 -14.89
N MET A 332 10.10 -6.62 -14.54
CA MET A 332 11.33 -6.81 -13.77
C MET A 332 12.58 -6.39 -14.54
N ALA A 333 12.62 -6.59 -15.87
CA ALA A 333 13.71 -6.09 -16.71
C ALA A 333 13.73 -4.55 -16.74
N LYS A 334 12.56 -3.92 -16.96
CA LYS A 334 12.40 -2.46 -16.89
C LYS A 334 12.89 -1.90 -15.55
N LEU A 335 12.58 -2.56 -14.44
CA LEU A 335 13.05 -2.14 -13.11
C LEU A 335 14.57 -2.21 -12.94
N ARG A 336 15.25 -3.18 -13.57
CA ARG A 336 16.71 -3.29 -13.53
C ARG A 336 17.36 -2.15 -14.29
N ASP A 337 16.82 -1.81 -15.46
CA ASP A 337 17.36 -0.78 -16.35
C ASP A 337 16.76 0.62 -16.15
N ILE A 338 15.93 0.78 -15.11
CA ILE A 338 15.17 2.00 -14.81
C ILE A 338 16.05 3.25 -14.68
N GLU A 339 17.33 3.09 -14.33
CA GLU A 339 18.30 4.18 -14.23
C GLU A 339 18.46 4.91 -15.58
N SER A 340 18.46 4.17 -16.68
CA SER A 340 18.57 4.72 -18.03
C SER A 340 17.30 5.47 -18.46
N ALA A 341 16.13 4.86 -18.22
CA ALA A 341 14.83 5.44 -18.57
C ALA A 341 14.50 6.71 -17.77
N THR A 342 15.02 6.81 -16.55
CA THR A 342 14.64 7.89 -15.61
C THR A 342 15.76 8.92 -15.39
N GLN A 343 16.79 8.93 -16.25
CA GLN A 343 17.94 9.84 -16.15
C GLN A 343 18.59 9.83 -14.75
N GLY A 344 18.70 8.65 -14.15
CA GLY A 344 19.34 8.48 -12.84
C GLY A 344 18.48 8.85 -11.63
N LYS A 345 17.19 9.15 -11.81
CA LYS A 345 16.25 9.48 -10.73
C LYS A 345 15.83 8.24 -9.94
N PHE A 346 15.60 7.13 -10.62
CA PHE A 346 15.45 5.83 -10.00
C PHE A 346 16.68 4.99 -10.26
N ARG A 347 17.14 4.27 -9.25
CA ARG A 347 18.32 3.41 -9.34
C ARG A 347 18.05 2.14 -8.57
N SER A 348 18.10 1.01 -9.28
CA SER A 348 17.88 -0.29 -8.69
C SER A 348 19.18 -0.91 -8.17
N HIS A 349 19.04 -1.78 -7.17
CA HIS A 349 20.10 -2.64 -6.67
C HIS A 349 19.53 -4.00 -6.32
N THR A 350 20.16 -5.07 -6.81
CA THR A 350 19.74 -6.44 -6.52
C THR A 350 20.45 -6.96 -5.27
N LEU A 351 19.66 -7.29 -4.26
CA LEU A 351 20.08 -8.02 -3.07
C LEU A 351 19.84 -9.51 -3.30
N ASP A 352 20.92 -10.24 -3.57
CA ASP A 352 20.90 -11.69 -3.70
C ASP A 352 20.69 -12.32 -2.31
N ILE A 353 19.61 -13.09 -2.14
CA ILE A 353 19.27 -13.76 -0.87
C ILE A 353 19.82 -15.18 -0.75
N THR A 354 20.68 -15.59 -1.67
CA THR A 354 21.34 -16.89 -1.63
C THR A 354 22.64 -16.88 -0.82
N TYR A 355 23.04 -18.03 -0.30
CA TYR A 355 24.29 -18.23 0.41
C TYR A 355 24.88 -19.62 0.14
N PRO A 356 26.20 -19.82 0.36
CA PRO A 356 26.85 -21.10 0.11
C PRO A 356 26.24 -22.24 0.93
N ALA A 357 25.91 -23.34 0.27
CA ALA A 357 25.32 -24.53 0.91
C ALA A 357 26.20 -25.07 2.05
N ASP A 358 27.53 -24.96 1.92
CA ASP A 358 28.52 -25.40 2.92
C ASP A 358 28.39 -24.67 4.27
N TRP A 359 27.76 -23.50 4.31
CA TRP A 359 27.52 -22.77 5.57
C TRP A 359 26.41 -23.41 6.41
N GLY A 360 25.59 -24.27 5.80
CA GLY A 360 24.46 -24.93 6.44
C GLY A 360 23.55 -23.94 7.18
N ARG A 361 22.98 -24.37 8.31
CA ARG A 361 22.02 -23.57 9.09
C ARG A 361 22.57 -22.23 9.61
N ALA A 362 23.87 -22.15 9.87
CA ALA A 362 24.50 -20.92 10.37
C ALA A 362 24.53 -19.83 9.29
N GLY A 363 24.44 -20.22 8.01
CA GLY A 363 24.43 -19.28 6.89
C GLY A 363 23.21 -18.36 6.88
N VAL A 364 22.06 -18.79 7.40
CA VAL A 364 20.83 -17.97 7.40
C VAL A 364 21.02 -16.69 8.21
N GLU A 365 21.48 -16.79 9.45
CA GLU A 365 21.66 -15.63 10.33
C GLU A 365 22.73 -14.67 9.78
N ALA A 366 23.86 -15.21 9.35
CA ALA A 366 24.94 -14.42 8.75
C ALA A 366 24.49 -13.68 7.48
N LYS A 367 23.74 -14.37 6.61
CA LYS A 367 23.25 -13.79 5.36
C LYS A 367 22.14 -12.77 5.62
N LEU A 368 21.24 -12.97 6.58
CA LEU A 368 20.25 -11.95 6.96
C LEU A 368 20.91 -10.67 7.50
N ALA A 369 21.94 -10.80 8.34
CA ALA A 369 22.71 -9.65 8.83
C ALA A 369 23.40 -8.92 7.67
N SER A 370 24.01 -9.66 6.75
CA SER A 370 24.64 -9.10 5.54
C SER A 370 23.62 -8.40 4.62
N LEU A 371 22.42 -8.95 4.44
CA LEU A 371 21.35 -8.35 3.64
C LEU A 371 20.86 -7.04 4.26
N CYS A 372 20.71 -7.00 5.58
CA CYS A 372 20.31 -5.78 6.29
C CYS A 372 21.34 -4.66 6.10
N ALA A 373 22.63 -4.95 6.30
CA ALA A 373 23.71 -3.99 6.08
C ALA A 373 23.79 -3.56 4.60
N GLY A 374 23.74 -4.51 3.67
CA GLY A 374 23.78 -4.24 2.23
C GLY A 374 22.62 -3.38 1.75
N ALA A 375 21.42 -3.55 2.32
CA ALA A 375 20.28 -2.69 2.02
C ALA A 375 20.52 -1.24 2.45
N VAL A 376 21.09 -1.02 3.64
CA VAL A 376 21.45 0.32 4.14
C VAL A 376 22.53 0.96 3.26
N ASP A 377 23.57 0.22 2.91
CA ASP A 377 24.66 0.72 2.07
C ASP A 377 24.18 1.05 0.65
N ALA A 378 23.31 0.20 0.08
CA ALA A 378 22.68 0.47 -1.21
C ALA A 378 21.87 1.78 -1.17
N ILE A 379 21.06 1.99 -0.13
CA ILE A 379 20.30 3.23 0.01
C ILE A 379 21.21 4.44 0.18
N LYS A 380 22.24 4.35 1.03
CA LYS A 380 23.21 5.43 1.25
C LYS A 380 24.03 5.76 0.00
N SER A 381 24.25 4.79 -0.89
CA SER A 381 24.87 5.00 -2.20
C SER A 381 23.91 5.56 -3.27
N GLY A 382 22.66 5.86 -2.89
CA GLY A 382 21.67 6.50 -3.75
C GLY A 382 20.78 5.52 -4.53
N LYS A 383 20.76 4.23 -4.17
CA LYS A 383 19.84 3.23 -4.75
C LYS A 383 18.50 3.28 -4.02
N ASN A 384 17.43 3.58 -4.74
CA ASN A 384 16.10 3.80 -4.18
C ASN A 384 15.07 2.72 -4.58
N ILE A 385 15.51 1.69 -5.30
CA ILE A 385 14.75 0.47 -5.54
C ILE A 385 15.64 -0.71 -5.17
N LEU A 386 15.22 -1.52 -4.20
CA LEU A 386 15.94 -2.73 -3.79
C LEU A 386 15.18 -3.95 -4.29
N ILE A 387 15.83 -4.74 -5.14
CA ILE A 387 15.28 -5.99 -5.71
C ILE A 387 15.83 -7.15 -4.90
N ILE A 388 14.99 -7.81 -4.12
CA ILE A 388 15.34 -8.96 -3.29
C ILE A 388 15.15 -10.20 -4.15
N SER A 389 16.23 -10.93 -4.47
CA SER A 389 16.19 -11.98 -5.49
C SER A 389 16.79 -13.30 -5.01
N ASP A 390 16.09 -14.41 -5.27
CA ASP A 390 16.60 -15.79 -5.13
C ASP A 390 17.03 -16.42 -6.47
N ARG A 391 17.18 -15.62 -7.53
CA ARG A 391 17.50 -16.10 -8.88
C ARG A 391 18.84 -16.84 -8.97
N ALA A 392 19.77 -16.59 -8.05
CA ALA A 392 21.10 -17.20 -8.02
C ALA A 392 21.15 -18.63 -7.41
N VAL A 393 19.99 -19.22 -7.08
CA VAL A 393 19.93 -20.60 -6.57
C VAL A 393 20.61 -21.57 -7.53
N SER A 394 21.48 -22.41 -6.97
CA SER A 394 22.24 -23.41 -7.71
C SER A 394 22.64 -24.57 -6.79
N ALA A 395 23.32 -25.59 -7.33
CA ALA A 395 23.80 -26.72 -6.53
C ALA A 395 24.71 -26.32 -5.35
N THR A 396 25.36 -25.15 -5.41
CA THR A 396 26.24 -24.63 -4.36
C THR A 396 25.67 -23.44 -3.60
N GLN A 397 24.54 -22.88 -4.04
CA GLN A 397 23.91 -21.70 -3.45
C GLN A 397 22.45 -21.99 -3.10
N ILE A 398 22.10 -21.85 -1.82
CA ILE A 398 20.74 -22.05 -1.32
C ILE A 398 20.10 -20.71 -0.94
N ALA A 399 18.80 -20.55 -1.21
CA ALA A 399 18.07 -19.32 -0.91
C ALA A 399 17.57 -19.28 0.53
N ILE A 400 17.61 -18.10 1.14
CA ILE A 400 16.75 -17.78 2.28
C ILE A 400 15.30 -17.67 1.77
N PRO A 401 14.29 -18.13 2.53
CA PRO A 401 12.90 -17.87 2.20
C PRO A 401 12.65 -16.37 1.96
N ALA A 402 12.12 -16.02 0.79
CA ALA A 402 11.97 -14.63 0.36
C ALA A 402 11.17 -13.77 1.36
N LEU A 403 10.11 -14.33 1.95
CA LEU A 403 9.33 -13.68 3.01
C LEU A 403 10.18 -13.29 4.23
N LEU A 404 11.11 -14.16 4.63
CA LEU A 404 12.00 -13.89 5.77
C LEU A 404 13.01 -12.79 5.43
N ALA A 405 13.61 -12.85 4.24
CA ALA A 405 14.56 -11.84 3.78
C ALA A 405 13.89 -10.46 3.65
N LEU A 406 12.71 -10.40 3.01
CA LEU A 406 11.91 -9.17 2.90
C LEU A 406 11.56 -8.60 4.27
N SER A 407 11.08 -9.43 5.19
CA SER A 407 10.71 -9.01 6.55
C SER A 407 11.91 -8.45 7.31
N ALA A 408 13.06 -9.12 7.26
CA ALA A 408 14.28 -8.68 7.93
C ALA A 408 14.75 -7.32 7.40
N ILE A 409 14.82 -7.15 6.07
CA ILE A 409 15.21 -5.90 5.43
C ILE A 409 14.20 -4.79 5.76
N HIS A 410 12.89 -5.05 5.60
CA HIS A 410 11.84 -4.08 5.89
C HIS A 410 11.94 -3.56 7.33
N GLN A 411 11.99 -4.46 8.30
CA GLN A 411 12.02 -4.12 9.73
C GLN A 411 13.33 -3.41 10.10
N HIS A 412 14.45 -3.79 9.50
CA HIS A 412 15.72 -3.10 9.71
C HIS A 412 15.68 -1.67 9.16
N LEU A 413 15.21 -1.46 7.93
CA LEU A 413 15.07 -0.13 7.35
C LEU A 413 14.10 0.77 8.13
N VAL A 414 13.06 0.21 8.74
CA VAL A 414 12.17 0.99 9.64
C VAL A 414 12.94 1.45 10.88
N ARG A 415 13.75 0.58 11.50
CA ARG A 415 14.56 0.95 12.67
C ARG A 415 15.63 1.98 12.36
N GLU A 416 16.23 1.92 11.17
CA GLU A 416 17.24 2.87 10.70
C GLU A 416 16.64 4.18 10.17
N GLY A 417 15.31 4.31 10.09
CA GLY A 417 14.65 5.49 9.52
C GLY A 417 14.87 5.64 8.01
N LEU A 418 15.10 4.55 7.28
CA LEU A 418 15.37 4.54 5.83
C LEU A 418 14.25 3.88 5.02
N ARG A 419 13.21 3.35 5.67
CA ARG A 419 12.16 2.59 4.95
C ARG A 419 11.41 3.43 3.93
N THR A 420 11.17 4.71 4.18
CA THR A 420 10.44 5.59 3.25
C THR A 420 11.28 6.06 2.07
N THR A 421 12.60 5.85 2.07
CA THR A 421 13.48 6.33 1.00
C THR A 421 13.68 5.31 -0.13
N ALA A 422 13.13 4.09 0.00
CA ALA A 422 13.31 3.03 -0.98
C ALA A 422 12.05 2.18 -1.22
N GLY A 423 11.88 1.73 -2.47
CA GLY A 423 10.95 0.66 -2.84
C GLY A 423 11.59 -0.71 -2.63
N LEU A 424 10.81 -1.69 -2.17
CA LEU A 424 11.25 -3.08 -2.07
C LEU A 424 10.45 -3.90 -3.09
N VAL A 425 11.14 -4.65 -3.94
CA VAL A 425 10.54 -5.54 -4.94
C VAL A 425 11.14 -6.93 -4.73
N VAL A 426 10.32 -7.97 -4.75
CA VAL A 426 10.77 -9.35 -4.55
C VAL A 426 10.68 -10.13 -5.85
N GLU A 427 11.81 -10.67 -6.30
CA GLU A 427 11.89 -11.68 -7.37
C GLU A 427 12.11 -13.03 -6.69
N THR A 428 11.09 -13.87 -6.65
CA THR A 428 11.19 -15.16 -5.97
C THR A 428 10.65 -16.32 -6.79
N GLY A 429 11.38 -17.44 -6.75
CA GLY A 429 10.93 -18.72 -7.26
C GLY A 429 9.92 -19.43 -6.35
N THR A 430 9.57 -18.91 -5.16
CA THR A 430 8.66 -19.58 -4.20
C THR A 430 7.19 -19.16 -4.31
N ALA A 431 6.90 -17.96 -4.82
CA ALA A 431 5.55 -17.42 -4.92
C ALA A 431 4.76 -18.11 -6.05
N ARG A 432 3.57 -18.62 -5.74
CA ARG A 432 2.77 -19.43 -6.68
C ARG A 432 1.28 -19.51 -6.40
N GLU A 433 0.82 -19.08 -5.23
CA GLU A 433 -0.58 -19.01 -4.84
C GLU A 433 -0.88 -17.63 -4.24
N VAL A 434 -2.15 -17.21 -4.25
CA VAL A 434 -2.58 -15.87 -3.79
C VAL A 434 -2.06 -15.54 -2.39
N HIS A 435 -2.00 -16.53 -1.50
CA HIS A 435 -1.51 -16.35 -0.13
C HIS A 435 -0.01 -15.96 -0.04
N HIS A 436 0.80 -16.26 -1.06
CA HIS A 436 2.23 -15.97 -1.04
C HIS A 436 2.58 -14.51 -1.37
N PHE A 437 1.67 -13.78 -2.00
CA PHE A 437 1.89 -12.41 -2.50
C PHE A 437 1.66 -11.33 -1.44
#